data_AF-A0A0D3ALA6-F1
#
_entry.id   AF-A0A0D3ALA6-F1
#
_cell.length_a   1.000
_cell.length_b   1.000
_cell.length_c   1.000
_cell.angle_alpha   90.00
_cell.angle_beta   90.00
_cell.angle_gamma   90.00
#
_symmetry.space_group_name_H-M   'P 1'
#
loop_
_entity.id
_entity.type
_entity.pdbx_description
1 polymer ?
#
loop_
_entity_poly.entity_id
_entity_poly.type
_entity_poly.pdbx_seq_one_letter_code
_entity_poly.pdbx_strand_id
1 'polypeptide(L)' 'MEGGGGVKLHVGGLGESVGRYDLLKIFSSMGSVDAVEFVSTKGRSIAYIDFSEKSLPKLFSTVS' A
#
# COMPACT_ATOMS: atom_id res chain seq x y z
N MET A 1 -23.24 -5.53 -8.11
CA MET A 1 -21.78 -5.45 -8.30
C MET A 1 -21.35 -4.11 -7.75
N GLU A 2 -21.00 -4.07 -6.47
CA GLU A 2 -20.59 -2.82 -5.83
C GLU A 2 -19.14 -2.55 -6.25
N GLY A 3 -18.93 -1.49 -7.04
CA GLY A 3 -17.59 -0.95 -7.27
C GLY A 3 -17.06 -0.40 -5.95
N GLY A 4 -16.52 -1.29 -5.12
CA GLY A 4 -16.04 -1.00 -3.78
C GLY A 4 -15.01 0.11 -3.85
N GLY A 5 -15.35 1.28 -3.32
CA GLY A 5 -14.48 2.45 -3.32
C GLY A 5 -13.35 2.31 -2.30
N GLY A 6 -12.47 1.33 -2.49
CA GLY A 6 -11.19 1.24 -1.81
C GLY A 6 -10.12 2.04 -2.56
N VAL A 7 -8.97 2.24 -1.92
CA VAL A 7 -7.81 2.89 -2.55
C VAL A 7 -6.68 1.87 -2.70
N LYS A 8 -6.12 1.79 -3.90
CA LYS A 8 -4.95 0.97 -4.22
C LYS A 8 -3.70 1.84 -4.30
N LEU A 9 -2.73 1.62 -3.41
CA LEU A 9 -1.42 2.26 -3.46
C LEU A 9 -0.42 1.40 -4.23
N HIS A 10 0.41 2.05 -5.04
CA HIS A 10 1.61 1.45 -5.64
C HIS A 10 2.85 1.87 -4.86
N VAL A 11 3.62 0.89 -4.39
CA VAL A 11 4.85 1.09 -3.62
C VAL A 11 6.02 0.50 -4.41
N GLY A 12 6.88 1.36 -4.93
CA GLY A 12 8.11 0.94 -5.63
C GLY A 12 9.35 1.11 -4.77
N GLY A 13 10.50 0.63 -5.28
CA GLY A 13 11.80 0.83 -4.64
C GLY A 13 12.02 0.01 -3.37
N LEU A 14 11.32 -1.13 -3.24
CA LEU A 14 11.45 -2.00 -2.08
C LEU A 14 12.79 -2.73 -2.13
N GLY A 15 13.53 -2.69 -1.01
CA GLY A 15 14.72 -3.51 -0.82
C GLY A 15 14.37 -5.00 -0.73
N GLU A 16 15.33 -5.88 -1.02
CA GLU A 16 15.10 -7.34 -1.05
C GLU A 16 14.67 -7.94 0.28
N SER A 17 15.00 -7.27 1.40
CA SER A 17 14.60 -7.68 2.74
C SER A 17 13.19 -7.22 3.14
N VAL A 18 12.55 -6.36 2.36
CA VAL A 18 11.23 -5.80 2.70
C VAL A 18 10.15 -6.82 2.40
N GLY A 19 9.46 -7.27 3.44
CA GLY A 19 8.37 -8.23 3.35
C GLY A 19 7.00 -7.63 3.61
N ARG A 20 5.98 -8.48 3.50
CA ARG A 20 4.58 -8.11 3.77
C ARG A 20 4.38 -7.47 5.14
N TYR A 21 5.03 -8.01 6.18
CA TYR A 21 4.84 -7.53 7.55
C TYR A 21 5.38 -6.11 7.74
N ASP A 22 6.47 -5.74 7.06
CA ASP A 22 7.03 -4.40 7.12
C ASP A 22 6.05 -3.37 6.53
N LEU A 23 5.48 -3.69 5.35
CA LEU A 23 4.49 -2.84 4.71
C LEU A 23 3.22 -2.74 5.56
N LEU A 24 2.70 -3.86 6.08
CA LEU A 24 1.54 -3.82 6.98
C LEU A 24 1.81 -2.92 8.19
N LYS A 25 2.95 -3.07 8.87
CA LYS A 25 3.29 -2.26 10.04
C LYS A 25 3.30 -0.76 9.73
N ILE A 26 3.83 -0.36 8.57
CA ILE A 26 3.89 1.05 8.15
C ILE A 26 2.49 1.56 7.83
N PHE A 27 1.76 0.84 6.98
CA PHE A 27 0.52 1.31 6.36
C PHE A 27 -0.73 1.11 7.23
N SER A 28 -0.72 0.17 8.19
CA SER A 28 -1.81 -0.01 9.15
C SER A 28 -2.03 1.21 10.06
N SER A 29 -1.02 2.08 10.22
CA SER A 29 -1.19 3.35 10.92
C SER A 29 -2.01 4.39 10.14
N MET A 30 -2.15 4.20 8.82
CA MET A 30 -2.78 5.15 7.90
C MET A 30 -4.20 4.75 7.53
N GLY A 31 -4.60 3.52 7.83
CA GLY A 31 -5.94 2.98 7.61
C GLY A 31 -5.98 1.46 7.65
N SER A 32 -7.18 0.89 7.49
CA SER A 32 -7.35 -0.56 7.35
C SER A 32 -6.77 -1.06 6.02
N VAL A 33 -5.78 -1.94 6.09
CA VAL A 33 -5.15 -2.60 4.93
C VAL A 33 -5.84 -3.95 4.70
N ASP A 34 -6.47 -4.11 3.54
CA ASP A 34 -7.16 -5.34 3.14
C ASP A 34 -6.19 -6.35 2.53
N ALA A 35 -5.26 -5.88 1.70
CA ALA A 35 -4.34 -6.75 0.96
C ALA A 35 -2.98 -6.09 0.72
N VAL A 36 -1.96 -6.94 0.67
CA VAL A 36 -0.60 -6.58 0.23
C VAL A 36 -0.13 -7.65 -0.77
N GLU A 37 0.12 -7.23 -2.00
CA GLU A 37 0.58 -8.07 -3.09
C GLU A 37 1.96 -7.61 -3.58
N PHE A 38 2.91 -8.52 -3.65
CA PHE A 38 4.25 -8.24 -4.16
C PHE A 38 4.38 -8.68 -5.61
N VAL A 39 5.01 -7.85 -6.41
CA VAL A 39 5.44 -8.20 -7.76
C VAL A 39 6.94 -7.93 -7.85
N SER A 40 7.73 -8.99 -7.93
CA SER A 40 9.18 -8.90 -8.13
C SER A 40 9.52 -9.23 -9.58
N THR A 41 10.20 -8.31 -10.26
CA THR A 41 10.73 -8.54 -11.61
C THR A 41 12.19 -8.12 -11.68
N LYS A 42 13.09 -9.07 -11.98
CA LYS A 42 14.52 -8.83 -12.26
C LYS A 42 15.21 -7.85 -11.27
N GLY A 43 15.08 -8.11 -9.96
CA GLY A 43 15.72 -7.30 -8.92
C GLY A 43 15.03 -5.97 -8.59
N ARG A 44 13.84 -5.71 -9.16
CA ARG A 44 12.97 -4.60 -8.75
C ARG A 44 11.75 -5.18 -8.06
N SER A 45 11.55 -4.80 -6.81
CA SER A 45 10.40 -5.22 -6.02
C SER A 45 9.43 -4.05 -5.90
N ILE A 46 8.19 -4.28 -6.35
CA ILE A 46 7.06 -3.38 -6.12
C ILE A 46 6.00 -4.11 -5.30
N ALA A 47 5.16 -3.35 -4.60
CA ALA A 47 3.99 -3.87 -3.94
C ALA A 47 2.75 -3.03 -4.24
N TYR A 48 1.60 -3.70 -4.26
CA TYR A 48 0.28 -3.08 -4.27
C TYR A 48 -0.36 -3.26 -2.90
N ILE A 49 -0.96 -2.20 -2.39
CA ILE A 49 -1.63 -2.19 -1.09
C ILE A 49 -3.06 -1.71 -1.28
N ASP A 50 -4.02 -2.54 -0.90
CA ASP A 50 -5.44 -2.21 -0.92
C ASP A 50 -5.92 -1.76 0.45
N PHE A 51 -6.59 -0.62 0.50
CA PHE A 51 -7.21 -0.07 1.71
C PHE A 51 -8.73 -0.12 1.60
N SER A 52 -9.38 -0.49 2.70
CA SER A 52 -10.84 -0.57 2.79
C SER A 52 -11.50 0.80 2.90
N GLU A 53 -10.76 1.82 3.35
CA GLU A 53 -11.30 3.14 3.68
C GLU A 53 -11.05 4.16 2.55
N LYS A 54 -12.11 4.90 2.16
CA LYS A 54 -12.04 6.03 1.21
C LYS A 54 -11.20 7.20 1.72
N SER A 55 -10.88 7.25 3.02
CA SER A 55 -10.23 8.39 3.66
C SER A 55 -8.71 8.24 3.75
N LEU A 56 -8.03 8.03 2.63
CA LEU A 56 -6.58 8.30 2.51
C LEU A 56 -6.17 9.78 2.20
N PRO A 57 -7.01 10.84 2.27
CA PRO A 57 -6.53 12.22 2.09
C PRO A 57 -5.34 12.58 3.01
N LYS A 58 -5.20 11.91 4.16
CA LYS A 58 -4.09 12.10 5.09
C LYS A 58 -2.73 11.62 4.56
N LEU A 59 -2.69 10.72 3.57
CA LEU A 59 -1.44 10.26 2.93
C LEU A 59 -0.88 11.29 1.94
N PHE A 60 -1.73 12.13 1.36
CA PHE A 60 -1.34 13.13 0.37
C PHE A 60 -1.33 14.56 0.93
N SER A 61 -1.75 14.75 2.19
CA SER A 61 -1.65 16.04 2.89
C SER A 61 -0.22 16.27 3.39
N THR A 62 0.72 16.47 2.49
CA THR A 62 2.01 17.12 2.79
C THR A 62 2.40 17.96 1.59
N VAL A 63 1.76 19.13 1.45
CA VAL A 63 2.39 20.45 1.25
C VAL A 63 1.30 21.52 1.42
N SER A 64 1.44 22.37 2.44
CA SER A 64 0.96 23.76 2.45
C SER A 64 2.14 24.65 2.79
#